data_AF-U6KNJ2-F1
#
_entry.id   AF-U6KNJ2-F1
#
_cell.length_a   1.000
_cell.length_b   1.000
_cell.length_c   1.000
_cell.angle_alpha   90.00
_cell.angle_beta   90.00
_cell.angle_gamma   90.00
#
_symmetry.space_group_name_H-M   'P 1'
#
loop_
_entity.id
_entity.type
_entity.pdbx_description
1 polymer ?
#
loop_
_entity_poly.entity_id
_entity_poly.type
_entity_poly.pdbx_seq_one_letter_code
_entity_poly.pdbx_strand_id
1 'polypeptide(L)' 'METLQVENLYSGSCCCTLIRFNELLLLVNCGISDTLDPTPLAPLLRQLGEVDAVLLSHGSVAYCG' A
#
# COMPACT_ATOMS: atom_id res chain seq x y z
N MET A 1 -16.09 15.44 -11.79
CA MET A 1 -15.45 14.40 -12.61
C MET A 1 -14.71 13.53 -11.62
N GLU A 2 -15.10 12.27 -11.44
CA GLU A 2 -14.46 11.40 -10.46
C GLU A 2 -13.09 10.97 -10.98
N THR A 3 -12.07 11.04 -10.13
CA THR A 3 -10.71 10.60 -10.48
C THR A 3 -10.33 9.40 -9.65
N LEU A 4 -10.04 8.29 -10.33
CA LEU A 4 -9.48 7.08 -9.74
C LEU A 4 -8.04 6.91 -10.23
N GLN A 5 -7.10 6.83 -9.31
CA GLN A 5 -5.70 6.48 -9.58
C GLN A 5 -5.31 5.30 -8.71
N VAL A 6 -4.57 4.36 -9.31
CA VAL A 6 -4.11 3.15 -8.62
C VAL A 6 -2.62 3.03 -8.86
N GLU A 7 -1.85 3.01 -7.77
CA GLU A 7 -0.43 2.78 -7.79
C GLU A 7 -0.14 1.46 -7.08
N ASN A 8 0.51 0.53 -7.77
CA ASN A 8 0.87 -0.75 -7.19
C ASN A 8 2.37 -0.80 -6.91
N LEU A 9 2.70 -1.14 -5.67
CA LEU A 9 4.06 -1.34 -5.20
C LEU A 9 4.21 -2.80 -4.82
N TYR A 10 5.00 -3.50 -5.62
CA TYR A 10 5.27 -4.92 -5.46
C TYR A 10 6.72 -5.12 -5.02
N SER A 11 6.91 -6.03 -4.07
CA SER A 11 8.23 -6.55 -3.69
C SER A 11 8.14 -8.06 -3.52
N GLY A 12 8.50 -8.82 -4.56
CA GLY A 12 8.37 -10.27 -4.55
C GLY A 12 6.92 -10.73 -4.36
N SER A 13 6.66 -11.45 -3.27
CA SER A 13 5.33 -11.93 -2.84
C SER A 13 4.49 -10.87 -2.11
N CYS A 14 5.08 -9.73 -1.77
CA CYS A 14 4.41 -8.68 -1.01
C CYS A 14 3.73 -7.68 -1.91
N CYS A 15 2.51 -7.31 -1.51
CA CYS A 15 1.70 -6.33 -2.23
C CYS A 15 1.36 -5.16 -1.32
N CYS A 16 1.42 -3.98 -1.94
CA CYS A 16 0.94 -2.74 -1.37
C CYS A 16 0.36 -1.93 -2.52
N THR A 17 -0.88 -1.48 -2.38
CA THR A 17 -1.55 -0.70 -3.42
C THR A 17 -2.07 0.59 -2.81
N LEU A 18 -1.76 1.71 -3.44
CA LEU A 18 -2.31 3.00 -3.08
C LEU A 18 -3.43 3.36 -4.05
N ILE A 19 -4.62 3.61 -3.54
CA ILE A 19 -5.78 3.99 -4.32
C ILE A 19 -6.17 5.41 -3.95
N ARG A 20 -6.12 6.32 -4.92
CA ARG A 20 -6.64 7.67 -4.77
C ARG A 20 -7.99 7.74 -5.48
N PHE A 21 -9.04 8.01 -4.71
CA PHE A 21 -10.40 8.20 -5.23
C PHE A 21 -10.94 9.55 -4.76
N ASN A 22 -11.05 10.50 -5.67
CA ASN A 22 -11.31 11.90 -5.34
C ASN A 22 -10.27 12.42 -4.31
N GLU A 23 -10.72 12.85 -3.14
CA GLU A 23 -9.85 13.31 -2.04
C GLU A 23 -9.44 12.17 -1.09
N LEU A 24 -9.98 10.96 -1.26
CA LEU A 24 -9.66 9.82 -0.41
C LEU A 24 -8.37 9.14 -0.88
N LEU A 25 -7.52 8.80 0.09
CA LEU A 25 -6.33 7.99 -0.10
C LEU A 25 -6.44 6.71 0.72
N LEU A 26 -6.58 5.58 0.02
CA LEU A 26 -6.71 4.26 0.60
C LEU A 26 -5.43 3.47 0.39
N LEU A 27 -4.92 2.86 1.46
CA LEU A 27 -3.84 1.88 1.39
C LEU A 27 -4.44 0.48 1.42
N VAL A 28 -4.23 -0.29 0.36
CA VAL A 28 -4.67 -1.68 0.27
C VAL A 28 -3.46 -2.59 0.42
N ASN A 29 -3.44 -3.34 1.51
CA ASN A 29 -2.32 -4.14 1.99
C ASN A 29 -1.06 -3.30 2.25
N CYS A 30 -0.18 -3.87 3.06
CA CYS A 30 1.19 -3.42 3.27
C CYS A 30 1.97 -4.64 3.70
N GLY A 31 2.33 -5.50 2.73
CA GLY A 31 3.15 -6.67 3.01
C GLY A 31 4.61 -6.31 3.23
N ILE A 32 5.28 -7.05 4.12
CA ILE A 32 6.74 -6.98 4.28
C ILE A 32 7.39 -8.19 3.62
N SER A 33 8.43 -7.95 2.81
CA SER A 33 9.15 -9.03 2.15
C SER A 33 9.81 -9.95 3.17
N ASP A 34 10.05 -11.21 2.80
CA ASP A 34 10.78 -12.17 3.64
C ASP A 34 12.19 -11.66 4.01
N THR A 35 12.74 -10.72 3.22
CA THR A 35 14.03 -10.07 3.45
C THR A 35 13.96 -8.85 4.36
N LEU A 36 12.76 -8.44 4.80
CA LEU A 36 12.50 -7.22 5.56
C LEU A 36 13.08 -5.96 4.91
N ASP A 37 13.19 -5.93 3.58
CA ASP A 37 13.74 -4.79 2.84
C ASP A 37 12.66 -3.70 2.70
N PRO A 38 12.83 -2.53 3.34
CA PRO A 38 11.85 -1.45 3.28
C PRO A 38 11.99 -0.58 2.01
N THR A 39 13.03 -0.79 1.20
CA THR A 39 13.32 0.03 0.01
C THR A 39 12.13 0.17 -0.95
N PRO A 40 11.36 -0.90 -1.24
CA PRO A 40 10.19 -0.82 -2.12
C PRO A 40 9.04 0.03 -1.53
N LEU A 41 8.98 0.16 -0.20
CA LEU A 41 7.97 0.95 0.51
C LEU A 41 8.41 2.41 0.73
N ALA A 42 9.68 2.75 0.49
CA ALA A 42 10.21 4.10 0.70
C ALA A 42 9.40 5.23 0.00
N PRO A 43 8.83 5.04 -1.21
CA PRO A 43 7.97 6.04 -1.84
C PRO A 43 6.66 6.28 -1.07
N LEU A 44 6.08 5.24 -0.44
CA LEU A 44 4.84 5.34 0.35
C LEU A 44 5.03 6.07 1.65
N LEU A 45 6.22 5.99 2.27
CA LEU A 45 6.49 6.61 3.57
C LEU A 45 6.18 8.10 3.58
N ARG A 46 6.30 8.78 2.44
CA ARG A 46 6.00 10.21 2.31
C ARG A 46 4.51 10.53 2.28
N GLN A 47 3.68 9.57 1.88
CA GLN A 47 2.24 9.72 1.71
C GLN A 47 1.43 9.05 2.83
N LEU A 48 2.08 8.29 3.73
CA LEU A 48 1.43 7.59 4.83
C LEU A 48 0.60 8.51 5.73
N GLY A 49 1.04 9.76 5.95
CA GLY A 49 0.29 10.74 6.74
C GLY A 49 -0.99 11.24 6.09
N GLU A 50 -1.20 10.94 4.80
CA GLU A 50 -2.38 11.29 4.02
C GLU A 50 -3.36 10.12 3.89
N VAL A 51 -3.00 8.92 4.36
CA VAL A 51 -3.85 7.72 4.22
C VAL A 51 -5.03 7.80 5.17
N ASP A 52 -6.24 7.78 4.61
CA ASP A 52 -7.50 7.83 5.38
C ASP A 52 -7.86 6.47 5.97
N ALA A 53 -7.54 5.38 5.25
CA ALA A 53 -7.87 4.03 5.66
C ALA A 53 -6.90 2.99 5.10
N VAL A 54 -6.72 1.91 5.88
CA VAL A 54 -5.98 0.71 5.48
C VAL A 54 -6.96 -0.44 5.31
N LEU A 55 -6.93 -1.08 4.13
CA LEU A 55 -7.73 -2.25 3.80
C LEU A 55 -6.81 -3.46 3.68
N LEU A 56 -7.10 -4.53 4.44
CA LEU A 56 -6.35 -5.78 4.39
C LEU A 56 -7.18 -6.84 3.67
N SER A 57 -6.61 -7.46 2.64
CA SER A 57 -7.30 -8.53 1.91
C SER A 57 -7.12 -9.90 2.57
N HIS A 58 -5.99 -10.12 3.24
CA HIS A 58 -5.64 -11.37 3.92
C HIS A 58 -4.86 -11.09 5.20
N GLY A 59 -4.86 -12.04 6.14
CA GLY A 59 -4.16 -11.91 7.43
C GLY A 59 -2.74 -12.47 7.45
N SER A 60 -2.14 -12.79 6.30
CA SER A 60 -0.75 -13.26 6.25
C SER A 60 0.22 -12.08 6.12
N VAL A 61 1.47 -12.31 6.55
CA VAL A 61 2.55 -11.30 6.57
C VAL A 61 2.81 -10.68 5.19
N ALA A 62 2.53 -11.41 4.11
CA ALA A 62 2.64 -10.91 2.74
C ALA A 62 1.64 -9.77 2.40
N TYR A 63 0.64 -9.52 3.26
CA TYR A 63 -0.41 -8.51 3.06
C TYR A 63 -0.55 -7.53 4.23
N CYS A 64 -0.14 -7.90 5.46
CA CYS A 64 -0.27 -7.07 6.66
C CYS A 64 1.00 -7.09 7.54
N GLY A 65 2.15 -7.13 6.90
CA GLY A 65 3.46 -7.26 7.55
C GLY A 65 4.05 -5.96 8.08
#